data_AF-A0A1Z2TK18-F1
#
_entry.id   AF-A0A1Z2TK18-F1
#
_cell.length_a   1.000
_cell.length_b   1.000
_cell.length_c   1.000
_cell.angle_alpha   90.00
_cell.angle_beta   90.00
_cell.angle_gamma   90.00
#
_symmetry.space_group_name_H-M   'P 1'
#
loop_
_entity.id
_entity.type
_entity.pdbx_description
1 polymer ?
#
loop_
_entity_poly.entity_id
_entity_poly.type
_entity_poly.pdbx_seq_one_letter_code
_entity_poly.pdbx_strand_id
1 'polypeptide(L)'
;MSVEDFLYGIGESVDSAIHGIIDFINPSPSEEPPSFKYLSRLVKKRLTTHEYLSLKLQLAFLLYLIVNLALLFLKASPLWLVGVAVVYFLYLRYTLVRNREFFVEHEPYRFFYYAISAISFAVFLGYLMIRRIATSIYYYYAYLLVAFAVVMAFRWYFKQRYGRDYTYGIVEEIKGDVVRVFVHDDIAANVKPGHYWVDAVEDLEIGRVVKLIVEDRKLKGAVPVKIIEVYLTDQSSQSSTEPNEETE
;
A
#
# COMPACT_ATOMS: atom_id res chain seq x y z
N MET A 1 -18.34 -7.14 -45.65
CA MET A 1 -17.62 -6.16 -44.83
C MET A 1 -16.91 -5.21 -45.76
N SER A 2 -17.28 -3.93 -45.73
CA SER A 2 -16.63 -2.92 -46.56
C SER A 2 -15.25 -2.59 -45.97
N VAL A 3 -14.31 -2.13 -46.80
CA VAL A 3 -12.98 -1.68 -46.35
C VAL A 3 -13.10 -0.51 -45.37
N GLU A 4 -14.16 0.29 -45.49
CA GLU A 4 -14.48 1.41 -44.62
C GLU A 4 -14.85 0.96 -43.21
N ASP A 5 -15.67 -0.10 -43.06
CA ASP A 5 -16.02 -0.68 -41.75
C ASP A 5 -14.77 -1.24 -41.04
N PHE A 6 -13.84 -1.81 -41.79
CA PHE A 6 -12.59 -2.36 -41.26
C PHE A 6 -11.64 -1.24 -40.79
N LEU A 7 -11.49 -0.17 -41.58
CA LEU A 7 -10.68 0.98 -41.21
C LEU A 7 -11.28 1.76 -40.03
N TYR A 8 -12.61 1.86 -39.96
CA TYR A 8 -13.32 2.46 -38.82
C TYR A 8 -13.12 1.64 -37.55
N GLY A 9 -13.25 0.31 -37.62
CA GLY A 9 -13.00 -0.58 -36.48
C GLY A 9 -11.55 -0.56 -35.99
N ILE A 10 -10.57 -0.40 -36.89
CA ILE A 10 -9.18 -0.15 -36.52
C ILE A 10 -9.04 1.21 -35.83
N GLY A 11 -9.67 2.26 -36.38
CA GLY A 11 -9.66 3.60 -35.79
C GLY A 11 -10.20 3.62 -34.37
N GLU A 12 -11.37 3.01 -34.14
CA GLU A 12 -11.99 2.92 -32.82
C GLU A 12 -11.16 2.10 -31.82
N SER A 13 -10.54 1.00 -32.30
CA SER A 13 -9.63 0.19 -31.49
C SER A 13 -8.36 0.94 -31.09
N VAL A 14 -7.79 1.72 -32.00
CA VAL A 14 -6.60 2.55 -31.74
C VAL A 14 -6.95 3.69 -30.77
N ASP A 15 -8.10 4.33 -30.95
CA ASP A 15 -8.53 5.43 -30.07
C ASP A 15 -8.78 4.93 -28.64
N SER A 16 -9.46 3.79 -28.49
CA SER A 16 -9.66 3.12 -27.21
C SER A 16 -8.34 2.72 -26.54
N ALA A 17 -7.37 2.21 -27.31
CA ALA A 17 -6.04 1.88 -26.79
C ALA A 17 -5.26 3.12 -26.34
N ILE A 18 -5.33 4.22 -27.09
CA ILE A 18 -4.71 5.49 -26.73
C ILE A 18 -5.31 6.05 -25.44
N HIS A 19 -6.64 6.06 -25.34
CA HIS A 19 -7.34 6.51 -24.13
C HIS A 19 -6.94 5.65 -22.92
N GLY A 20 -6.86 4.33 -23.08
CA GLY A 20 -6.38 3.43 -22.03
C GLY A 20 -4.93 3.70 -21.60
N ILE A 21 -4.04 4.07 -22.54
CA ILE A 21 -2.65 4.46 -22.23
C ILE A 21 -2.61 5.79 -21.50
N ILE A 22 -3.40 6.78 -21.93
CA ILE A 22 -3.48 8.10 -21.29
C ILE A 22 -3.99 7.94 -19.85
N ASP A 23 -5.05 7.16 -19.65
CA ASP A 23 -5.61 6.86 -18.33
C ASP A 23 -4.63 6.09 -17.44
N PHE A 24 -3.85 5.19 -18.03
CA PHE A 24 -2.79 4.48 -17.30
C PHE A 24 -1.67 5.41 -16.85
N ILE A 25 -1.26 6.34 -17.72
CA ILE A 25 -0.22 7.32 -17.41
C ILE A 25 -0.74 8.36 -16.42
N ASN A 26 -1.96 8.85 -16.59
CA ASN A 26 -2.59 9.90 -15.79
C ASN A 26 -3.91 9.42 -15.15
N PRO A 27 -3.82 8.50 -14.17
CA PRO A 27 -4.99 7.92 -13.52
C PRO A 27 -5.80 8.96 -12.75
N SER A 28 -7.13 8.87 -12.86
CA SER A 28 -8.09 9.52 -11.95
C SER A 28 -8.55 8.54 -10.87
N PRO A 29 -8.92 8.99 -9.66
CA PRO A 29 -9.54 8.14 -8.63
C PRO A 29 -10.78 7.41 -9.17
N SER A 30 -10.96 6.15 -8.79
CA SER A 30 -12.12 5.33 -9.12
C SER A 30 -13.14 5.40 -8.00
N GLU A 31 -14.41 5.57 -8.35
CA GLU A 31 -15.52 5.44 -7.41
C GLU A 31 -15.85 3.97 -7.13
N GLU A 32 -15.56 3.07 -8.08
CA GLU A 32 -15.82 1.63 -7.93
C GLU A 32 -14.61 0.87 -7.38
N PRO A 33 -14.82 -0.12 -6.48
CA PRO A 33 -13.75 -0.94 -5.96
C PRO A 33 -13.15 -1.84 -7.05
N PRO A 34 -11.82 -2.01 -7.07
CA PRO A 34 -11.15 -2.86 -8.05
C PRO A 34 -11.60 -4.32 -7.94
N SER A 35 -11.76 -4.98 -9.09
CA SER A 35 -12.10 -6.40 -9.13
C SER A 35 -10.86 -7.28 -8.89
N PHE A 36 -10.97 -8.23 -7.95
CA PHE A 36 -9.85 -9.11 -7.56
C PHE A 36 -10.02 -10.57 -7.96
N LYS A 37 -10.71 -10.86 -9.07
CA LYS A 37 -11.12 -12.23 -9.46
C LYS A 37 -10.00 -13.29 -9.40
N TYR A 38 -8.76 -12.92 -9.74
CA TYR A 38 -7.62 -13.84 -9.71
C TYR A 38 -6.99 -13.95 -8.31
N LEU A 39 -6.82 -12.83 -7.60
CA LEU A 39 -6.28 -12.84 -6.24
C LEU A 39 -7.25 -13.54 -5.26
N SER A 40 -8.55 -13.33 -5.40
CA SER A 40 -9.57 -13.95 -4.55
C SER A 40 -9.68 -15.47 -4.75
N ARG A 41 -9.24 -16.00 -5.91
CA ARG A 41 -9.13 -17.44 -6.15
C ARG A 41 -7.90 -18.06 -5.48
N LEU A 42 -6.82 -17.29 -5.36
CA LEU A 42 -5.56 -17.74 -4.76
C LEU A 42 -5.61 -17.66 -3.23
N VAL A 43 -6.32 -16.68 -2.68
CA VAL A 43 -6.45 -16.48 -1.23
C VAL A 43 -7.74 -17.13 -0.72
N LYS A 44 -7.62 -18.20 0.08
CA LYS A 44 -8.77 -18.89 0.69
C LYS A 44 -9.50 -18.06 1.76
N LYS A 45 -8.84 -17.04 2.31
CA LYS A 45 -9.39 -16.15 3.35
C LYS A 45 -10.15 -15.00 2.71
N ARG A 46 -11.31 -14.62 3.27
CA ARG A 46 -11.99 -13.38 2.89
C ARG A 46 -11.12 -12.19 3.33
N LEU A 47 -10.54 -11.49 2.36
CA LEU A 47 -9.80 -10.24 2.58
C LEU A 47 -10.69 -9.05 2.22
N THR A 48 -10.41 -7.90 2.83
CA THR A 48 -11.08 -6.64 2.47
C THR A 48 -10.44 -6.02 1.21
N THR A 49 -11.13 -5.05 0.59
CA THR A 49 -10.60 -4.33 -0.60
C THR A 49 -9.23 -3.74 -0.32
N HIS A 50 -9.06 -3.12 0.86
CA HIS A 50 -7.78 -2.59 1.32
C HIS A 50 -6.69 -3.66 1.39
N GLU A 51 -6.99 -4.82 1.96
CA GLU A 51 -6.04 -5.92 2.10
C GLU A 51 -5.65 -6.52 0.75
N TYR A 52 -6.59 -6.64 -0.19
CA TYR A 52 -6.28 -7.04 -1.55
C TYR A 52 -5.41 -6.02 -2.28
N LEU A 53 -5.61 -4.72 -2.06
CA LEU A 53 -4.75 -3.67 -2.60
C LEU A 53 -3.34 -3.73 -2.00
N SER A 54 -3.22 -3.88 -0.68
CA SER A 54 -1.94 -4.05 0.00
C SER A 54 -1.21 -5.28 -0.55
N LEU A 55 -1.90 -6.42 -0.67
CA LEU A 55 -1.34 -7.65 -1.25
C LEU A 55 -0.93 -7.47 -2.72
N LYS A 56 -1.72 -6.78 -3.54
CA LYS A 56 -1.40 -6.47 -4.94
C LYS A 56 -0.12 -5.62 -5.03
N LEU A 57 0.05 -4.63 -4.15
CA LEU A 57 1.26 -3.82 -4.08
C LEU A 57 2.48 -4.65 -3.64
N GLN A 58 2.33 -5.52 -2.63
CA GLN A 58 3.39 -6.42 -2.18
C GLN A 58 3.84 -7.39 -3.28
N LEU A 59 2.89 -8.03 -3.97
CA LEU A 59 3.18 -8.95 -5.08
C LEU A 59 3.83 -8.24 -6.26
N ALA A 60 3.37 -7.04 -6.59
CA ALA A 60 3.97 -6.23 -7.66
C ALA A 60 5.40 -5.80 -7.30
N PHE A 61 5.64 -5.40 -6.05
CA PHE A 61 6.99 -5.09 -5.57
C PHE A 61 7.90 -6.31 -5.57
N LEU A 62 7.41 -7.46 -5.12
CA LEU A 62 8.16 -8.72 -5.17
C LEU A 62 8.52 -9.11 -6.61
N LEU A 63 7.56 -9.02 -7.53
CA LEU A 63 7.79 -9.28 -8.95
C LEU A 63 8.84 -8.31 -9.51
N TYR A 64 8.75 -7.03 -9.17
CA TYR A 64 9.73 -6.02 -9.54
C TYR A 64 11.13 -6.41 -9.08
N LEU A 65 11.32 -6.83 -7.81
CA LEU A 65 12.61 -7.30 -7.30
C LEU A 65 13.14 -8.52 -8.05
N ILE A 66 12.28 -9.52 -8.31
CA ILE A 66 12.64 -10.74 -9.04
C ILE A 66 13.08 -10.43 -10.47
N VAL A 67 12.35 -9.56 -11.18
CA VAL A 67 12.69 -9.16 -12.55
C VAL A 67 14.03 -8.42 -12.58
N ASN A 68 14.26 -7.46 -11.67
CA ASN A 68 15.55 -6.77 -11.59
C ASN A 68 16.70 -7.74 -11.30
N LEU A 69 16.50 -8.68 -10.38
CA LEU A 69 17.48 -9.72 -10.07
C LEU A 69 17.78 -10.60 -11.28
N ALA A 70 16.75 -11.04 -12.02
CA ALA A 70 16.90 -11.80 -13.25
C ALA A 70 17.70 -11.02 -14.31
N LEU A 71 17.41 -9.72 -14.49
CA LEU A 71 18.16 -8.84 -15.40
C LEU A 71 19.65 -8.74 -15.02
N LEU A 72 19.97 -8.70 -13.72
CA LEU A 72 21.36 -8.75 -13.26
C LEU A 72 22.04 -10.07 -13.63
N PHE A 73 21.37 -11.20 -13.43
CA PHE A 73 21.91 -12.53 -13.77
C PHE A 73 22.14 -12.70 -15.27
N LEU A 74 21.20 -12.20 -16.08
CA LEU A 74 21.29 -12.21 -17.54
C LEU A 74 22.30 -11.18 -18.09
N LYS A 75 22.92 -10.37 -17.23
CA LYS A 75 23.85 -9.28 -17.60
C LYS A 75 23.23 -8.33 -18.63
N ALA A 76 21.93 -8.06 -18.48
CA ALA A 76 21.22 -7.15 -19.36
C ALA A 76 21.82 -5.74 -19.32
N SER A 77 21.63 -4.97 -20.40
CA SER A 77 22.01 -3.55 -20.43
C SER A 77 21.35 -2.80 -19.26
N PRO A 78 22.04 -1.84 -18.61
CA PRO A 78 21.44 -1.01 -17.55
C PRO A 78 20.14 -0.31 -17.97
N LEU A 79 19.95 -0.06 -19.27
CA LEU A 79 18.72 0.51 -19.82
C LEU A 79 17.49 -0.36 -19.56
N TRP A 80 17.64 -1.69 -19.46
CA TRP A 80 16.53 -2.59 -19.11
C TRP A 80 16.07 -2.39 -17.67
N LEU A 81 16.99 -2.16 -16.73
CA LEU A 81 16.62 -1.83 -15.34
C LEU A 81 15.83 -0.51 -15.29
N VAL A 82 16.27 0.49 -16.06
CA VAL A 82 15.57 1.77 -16.17
C VAL A 82 14.18 1.57 -16.77
N GLY A 83 14.06 0.81 -17.86
CA GLY A 83 12.78 0.53 -18.50
C GLY A 83 11.80 -0.20 -17.57
N VAL A 84 12.26 -1.23 -16.87
CA VAL A 84 11.45 -1.95 -15.88
C VAL A 84 11.05 -1.03 -14.72
N ALA A 85 11.96 -0.17 -14.24
CA ALA A 85 11.62 0.82 -13.23
C ALA A 85 10.53 1.77 -13.71
N VAL A 86 10.66 2.36 -14.90
CA VAL A 86 9.65 3.28 -15.47
C VAL A 86 8.29 2.62 -15.54
N VAL A 87 8.19 1.42 -16.12
CA VAL A 87 6.93 0.67 -16.21
C VAL A 87 6.35 0.39 -14.83
N TYR A 88 7.19 0.00 -13.88
CA TYR A 88 6.76 -0.28 -12.51
C TYR A 88 6.30 0.97 -11.75
N PHE A 89 6.98 2.12 -11.91
CA PHE A 89 6.57 3.38 -11.30
C PHE A 89 5.27 3.92 -11.91
N LEU A 90 5.05 3.74 -13.21
CA LEU A 90 3.75 4.04 -13.84
C LEU A 90 2.65 3.14 -13.27
N TYR A 91 2.92 1.85 -13.11
CA TYR A 91 1.99 0.92 -12.48
C TYR A 91 1.68 1.26 -11.01
N LEU A 92 2.68 1.67 -10.23
CA LEU A 92 2.49 2.16 -8.86
C LEU A 92 1.61 3.41 -8.86
N ARG A 93 1.90 4.37 -9.75
CA ARG A 93 1.08 5.59 -9.90
C ARG A 93 -0.36 5.26 -10.22
N TYR A 94 -0.58 4.42 -11.23
CA TYR A 94 -1.89 3.91 -11.60
C TYR A 94 -2.62 3.30 -10.39
N THR A 95 -1.98 2.35 -9.72
CA THR A 95 -2.61 1.60 -8.62
C THR A 95 -2.91 2.50 -7.41
N LEU A 96 -1.98 3.36 -7.00
CA LEU A 96 -2.16 4.19 -5.81
C LEU A 96 -3.18 5.31 -6.04
N VAL A 97 -3.12 6.00 -7.19
CA VAL A 97 -4.04 7.11 -7.47
C VAL A 97 -5.44 6.61 -7.77
N ARG A 98 -5.58 5.57 -8.61
CA ARG A 98 -6.90 5.02 -8.97
C ARG A 98 -7.66 4.48 -7.76
N ASN A 99 -6.94 3.96 -6.76
CA ASN A 99 -7.56 3.29 -5.62
C ASN A 99 -7.43 4.07 -4.30
N ARG A 100 -7.21 5.39 -4.39
CA ARG A 100 -6.93 6.26 -3.24
C ARG A 100 -7.94 6.11 -2.10
N GLU A 101 -9.23 6.03 -2.43
CA GLU A 101 -10.34 5.98 -1.47
C GLU A 101 -10.49 4.62 -0.77
N PHE A 102 -9.90 3.57 -1.33
CA PHE A 102 -9.98 2.21 -0.77
C PHE A 102 -8.81 1.89 0.17
N PHE A 103 -7.92 2.84 0.43
CA PHE A 103 -6.90 2.73 1.47
C PHE A 103 -7.39 3.35 2.77
N VAL A 104 -7.18 2.65 3.90
CA VAL A 104 -7.45 3.19 5.25
C VAL A 104 -6.72 4.54 5.43
N GLU A 105 -5.47 4.61 4.97
CA GLU A 105 -4.73 5.87 4.81
C GLU A 105 -3.85 5.80 3.55
N HIS A 106 -4.17 6.57 2.53
CA HIS A 106 -3.44 6.49 1.25
C HIS A 106 -1.98 7.00 1.33
N GLU A 107 -1.71 8.07 2.10
CA GLU A 107 -0.41 8.74 2.12
C GLU A 107 0.74 7.85 2.62
N PRO A 108 0.62 7.12 3.74
CA PRO A 108 1.66 6.19 4.19
C PRO A 108 1.98 5.11 3.14
N TYR A 109 0.96 4.54 2.50
CA TYR A 109 1.17 3.52 1.44
C TYR A 109 1.89 4.13 0.24
N ARG A 110 1.43 5.30 -0.23
CA ARG A 110 2.03 6.00 -1.35
C ARG A 110 3.51 6.27 -1.09
N PHE A 111 3.83 6.90 0.03
CA PHE A 111 5.20 7.24 0.37
C PHE A 111 6.07 6.00 0.54
N PHE A 112 5.57 4.98 1.26
CA PHE A 112 6.31 3.75 1.50
C PHE A 112 6.71 3.06 0.19
N TYR A 113 5.73 2.80 -0.68
CA TYR A 113 5.97 2.06 -1.92
C TYR A 113 6.83 2.84 -2.91
N TYR A 114 6.66 4.16 -3.06
CA TYR A 114 7.56 4.95 -3.90
C TYR A 114 8.99 4.96 -3.37
N ALA A 115 9.18 5.19 -2.07
CA ALA A 115 10.50 5.29 -1.46
C ALA A 115 11.25 3.94 -1.50
N ILE A 116 10.62 2.84 -1.06
CA ILE A 116 11.28 1.53 -1.04
C ILE A 116 11.62 1.04 -2.45
N SER A 117 10.78 1.37 -3.44
CA SER A 117 11.01 1.04 -4.84
C SER A 117 12.15 1.85 -5.44
N ALA A 118 12.23 3.15 -5.12
CA ALA A 118 13.33 4.01 -5.55
C ALA A 118 14.67 3.57 -4.93
N ILE A 119 14.66 3.22 -3.63
CA ILE A 119 15.83 2.65 -2.95
C ILE A 119 16.23 1.33 -3.63
N SER A 120 15.29 0.44 -3.89
CA SER A 120 15.57 -0.84 -4.57
C SER A 120 16.18 -0.60 -5.95
N PHE A 121 15.60 0.29 -6.76
CA PHE A 121 16.15 0.68 -8.05
C PHE A 121 17.59 1.20 -7.94
N ALA A 122 17.85 2.13 -7.01
CA ALA A 122 19.17 2.67 -6.75
C ALA A 122 20.16 1.58 -6.31
N VAL A 123 19.70 0.57 -5.56
CA VAL A 123 20.51 -0.58 -5.16
C VAL A 123 20.86 -1.48 -6.36
N PHE A 124 19.91 -1.77 -7.24
CA PHE A 124 20.21 -2.57 -8.44
C PHE A 124 21.17 -1.84 -9.39
N LEU A 125 20.94 -0.54 -9.62
CA LEU A 125 21.77 0.28 -10.49
C LEU A 125 23.16 0.52 -9.89
N GLY A 126 23.23 0.84 -8.59
CA GLY A 126 24.48 1.03 -7.87
C GLY A 126 25.34 -0.23 -7.88
N TYR A 127 24.74 -1.42 -7.73
CA TYR A 127 25.46 -2.68 -7.85
C TYR A 127 26.12 -2.85 -9.24
N LEU A 128 25.43 -2.49 -10.34
CA LEU A 128 26.03 -2.51 -11.67
C LEU A 128 27.22 -1.55 -11.80
N MET A 129 27.17 -0.39 -11.14
CA MET A 129 28.30 0.54 -11.11
C MET A 129 29.47 -0.02 -10.30
N ILE A 130 29.22 -0.53 -9.09
CA ILE A 130 30.24 -1.15 -8.23
C ILE A 130 30.94 -2.28 -8.97
N ARG A 131 30.19 -3.13 -9.69
CA ARG A 131 30.77 -4.24 -10.47
C ARG A 131 31.80 -3.79 -11.51
N ARG A 132 31.72 -2.56 -12.02
CA ARG A 132 32.67 -2.03 -13.01
C ARG A 132 33.93 -1.45 -12.38
N ILE A 133 33.84 -0.95 -11.14
CA ILE A 133 34.95 -0.24 -10.47
C ILE A 133 35.62 -1.07 -9.38
N ALA A 134 34.95 -2.11 -8.86
CA ALA A 134 35.43 -2.89 -7.74
C ALA A 134 36.68 -3.68 -8.12
N THR A 135 37.80 -3.32 -7.52
CA THR A 135 39.10 -4.01 -7.66
C THR A 135 39.28 -5.12 -6.62
N SER A 136 38.46 -5.12 -5.56
CA SER A 136 38.50 -6.11 -4.48
C SER A 136 37.11 -6.39 -3.92
N ILE A 137 36.98 -7.46 -3.15
CA ILE A 137 35.71 -7.86 -2.52
C ILE A 137 35.20 -6.84 -1.51
N TYR A 138 36.09 -6.05 -0.89
CA TYR A 138 35.75 -5.06 0.12
C TYR A 138 34.80 -3.96 -0.39
N TYR A 139 34.85 -3.63 -1.68
CA TYR A 139 33.89 -2.70 -2.30
C TYR A 139 32.46 -3.21 -2.22
N TYR A 140 32.24 -4.52 -2.41
CA TYR A 140 30.92 -5.12 -2.32
C TYR A 140 30.42 -5.14 -0.87
N TYR A 141 31.29 -5.42 0.10
CA TYR A 141 30.91 -5.35 1.52
C TYR A 141 30.55 -3.92 1.96
N ALA A 142 31.37 -2.94 1.59
CA ALA A 142 31.08 -1.54 1.85
C ALA A 142 29.75 -1.11 1.18
N TYR A 143 29.53 -1.55 -0.06
CA TYR A 143 28.28 -1.28 -0.78
C TYR A 143 27.05 -1.86 -0.08
N LEU A 144 27.12 -3.12 0.36
CA LEU A 144 26.04 -3.75 1.13
C LEU A 144 25.76 -3.03 2.45
N LEU A 145 26.80 -2.57 3.15
CA LEU A 145 26.66 -1.79 4.38
C LEU A 145 25.95 -0.45 4.11
N VAL A 146 26.32 0.25 3.03
CA VAL A 146 25.66 1.49 2.62
C VAL A 146 24.19 1.25 2.24
N ALA A 147 23.90 0.22 1.44
CA ALA A 147 22.54 -0.15 1.08
C ALA A 147 21.68 -0.46 2.31
N PHE A 148 22.23 -1.22 3.27
CA PHE A 148 21.59 -1.50 4.54
C PHE A 148 21.32 -0.22 5.35
N ALA A 149 22.30 0.67 5.47
CA ALA A 149 22.16 1.95 6.17
C ALA A 149 21.06 2.82 5.55
N VAL A 150 20.96 2.88 4.22
CA VAL A 150 19.89 3.61 3.51
C VAL A 150 18.51 3.03 3.84
N VAL A 151 18.35 1.71 3.83
CA VAL A 151 17.07 1.05 4.18
C VAL A 151 16.70 1.33 5.64
N MET A 152 17.67 1.29 6.55
CA MET A 152 17.44 1.60 7.97
C MET A 152 17.08 3.07 8.19
N ALA A 153 17.74 3.99 7.50
CA ALA A 153 17.41 5.41 7.53
C ALA A 153 16.00 5.68 7.00
N PHE A 154 15.61 5.02 5.90
CA PHE A 154 14.25 5.07 5.38
C PHE A 154 13.22 4.56 6.40
N ARG A 155 13.46 3.39 7.01
CA ARG A 155 12.56 2.84 8.03
C ARG A 155 12.40 3.80 9.21
N TRP A 156 13.50 4.38 9.69
CA TRP A 156 13.47 5.36 10.77
C TRP A 156 12.67 6.60 10.37
N TYR A 157 12.95 7.18 9.19
CA TYR A 157 12.25 8.36 8.68
C TYR A 157 10.75 8.10 8.50
N PHE A 158 10.38 6.94 7.95
CA PHE A 158 8.98 6.54 7.78
C PHE A 158 8.26 6.52 9.13
N LYS A 159 8.86 5.88 10.14
CA LYS A 159 8.29 5.83 11.50
C LYS A 159 8.17 7.22 12.12
N GLN A 160 9.12 8.12 11.90
CA GLN A 160 9.02 9.50 12.41
C GLN A 160 7.90 10.30 11.71
N ARG A 161 7.72 10.10 10.40
CA ARG A 161 6.80 10.91 9.59
C ARG A 161 5.34 10.44 9.66
N TYR A 162 5.14 9.13 9.75
CA TYR A 162 3.83 8.48 9.66
C TYR A 162 3.54 7.54 10.82
N GLY A 163 4.52 7.21 11.66
CA GLY A 163 4.34 6.26 12.75
C GLY A 163 3.37 6.76 13.80
N ARG A 164 2.55 5.84 14.31
CA ARG A 164 1.62 6.09 15.42
C ARG A 164 1.51 4.87 16.33
N ASP A 165 1.15 5.11 17.59
CA ASP A 165 1.02 4.08 18.62
C ASP A 165 -0.43 3.61 18.81
N TYR A 166 -1.29 3.83 17.80
CA TYR A 166 -2.69 3.40 17.80
C TYR A 166 -3.14 2.97 16.41
N THR A 167 -4.18 2.13 16.35
CA THR A 167 -4.84 1.69 15.12
C THR A 167 -6.36 1.68 15.30
N TYR A 168 -7.10 1.49 14.21
CA TYR A 168 -8.55 1.31 14.24
C TYR A 168 -8.94 -0.14 13.92
N GLY A 169 -10.05 -0.58 14.50
CA GLY A 169 -10.61 -1.90 14.24
C GLY A 169 -12.12 -1.93 14.40
N ILE A 170 -12.73 -3.02 13.95
CA ILE A 170 -14.18 -3.25 14.01
C ILE A 170 -14.45 -4.40 14.98
N VAL A 171 -15.37 -4.20 15.91
CA VAL A 171 -15.79 -5.24 16.85
C VAL A 171 -16.56 -6.33 16.11
N GLU A 172 -16.10 -7.58 16.20
CA GLU A 172 -16.76 -8.73 15.55
C GLU A 172 -17.49 -9.64 16.54
N GLU A 173 -16.93 -9.87 17.74
CA GLU A 173 -17.42 -10.86 18.68
C GLU A 173 -17.14 -10.41 20.12
N ILE A 174 -18.14 -10.44 21.00
CA ILE A 174 -18.01 -10.10 22.43
C ILE A 174 -18.23 -11.38 23.25
N LYS A 175 -17.29 -11.71 24.14
CA LYS A 175 -17.35 -12.88 25.04
C LYS A 175 -17.00 -12.48 26.47
N GLY A 176 -18.03 -12.14 27.26
CA GLY A 176 -17.83 -11.67 28.63
C GLY A 176 -16.92 -10.44 28.64
N ASP A 177 -15.78 -10.55 29.33
CA ASP A 177 -14.83 -9.44 29.52
C ASP A 177 -13.82 -9.27 28.38
N VAL A 178 -13.89 -10.09 27.32
CA VAL A 178 -13.01 -9.98 26.15
C VAL A 178 -13.79 -9.77 24.87
N VAL A 179 -13.21 -8.99 23.97
CA VAL A 179 -13.76 -8.70 22.66
C VAL A 179 -12.75 -9.03 21.56
N ARG A 180 -13.27 -9.61 20.47
CA ARG A 180 -12.55 -9.84 19.23
C ARG A 180 -12.75 -8.65 18.31
N VAL A 181 -11.64 -8.01 17.97
CA VAL A 181 -11.61 -6.86 17.06
C VAL A 181 -10.85 -7.25 15.81
N PHE A 182 -11.45 -6.99 14.64
CA PHE A 182 -10.77 -7.10 13.37
C PHE A 182 -10.06 -5.79 13.04
N VAL A 183 -8.77 -5.88 12.75
CA VAL A 183 -7.93 -4.73 12.42
C VAL A 183 -7.41 -4.94 11.00
N HIS A 184 -7.53 -3.91 10.17
CA HIS A 184 -6.97 -3.91 8.82
C HIS A 184 -5.43 -3.84 8.86
N ASP A 185 -4.81 -4.04 7.70
CA ASP A 185 -3.40 -3.71 7.52
C ASP A 185 -3.21 -2.21 7.79
N ASP A 186 -2.30 -1.88 8.70
CA ASP A 186 -1.97 -0.50 9.04
C ASP A 186 -0.45 -0.34 9.07
N ILE A 187 0.08 0.16 7.96
CA ILE A 187 1.52 0.39 7.80
C ILE A 187 2.05 1.50 8.72
N ALA A 188 1.21 2.47 9.09
CA ALA A 188 1.58 3.58 9.98
C ALA A 188 1.71 3.09 11.43
N ALA A 189 0.79 2.23 11.87
CA ALA A 189 0.87 1.58 13.18
C ALA A 189 1.77 0.33 13.18
N ASN A 190 2.26 -0.11 12.01
CA ASN A 190 2.97 -1.38 11.82
C ASN A 190 2.17 -2.60 12.31
N VAL A 191 0.83 -2.55 12.20
CA VAL A 191 -0.08 -3.62 12.60
C VAL A 191 -0.46 -4.45 11.38
N LYS A 192 -0.41 -5.78 11.54
CA LYS A 192 -0.80 -6.71 10.48
C LYS A 192 -2.31 -6.94 10.50
N PRO A 193 -2.93 -7.21 9.33
CA PRO A 193 -4.35 -7.51 9.27
C PRO A 193 -4.67 -8.79 10.04
N GLY A 194 -5.71 -8.75 10.87
CA GLY A 194 -6.02 -9.90 11.71
C GLY A 194 -7.11 -9.64 12.75
N HIS A 195 -7.41 -10.70 13.49
CA HIS A 195 -8.34 -10.63 14.62
C HIS A 195 -7.52 -10.65 15.91
N TYR A 196 -7.82 -9.71 16.80
CA TYR A 196 -7.13 -9.52 18.06
C TYR A 196 -8.15 -9.58 19.20
N TRP A 197 -7.81 -10.31 20.26
CA TRP A 197 -8.58 -10.34 21.49
C TRP A 197 -8.03 -9.26 22.42
N VAL A 198 -8.90 -8.38 22.88
CA VAL A 198 -8.58 -7.28 23.80
C VAL A 198 -9.66 -7.21 24.89
N ASP A 199 -9.36 -6.55 26.00
CA ASP A 199 -10.32 -6.37 27.09
C ASP A 199 -11.51 -5.53 26.61
N ALA A 200 -12.72 -5.96 26.99
CA ALA A 200 -13.94 -5.22 26.71
C ALA A 200 -13.97 -3.91 27.53
N VAL A 201 -14.63 -2.90 26.96
CA VAL A 201 -14.93 -1.63 27.62
C VAL A 201 -16.45 -1.47 27.70
N GLU A 202 -16.92 -0.57 28.57
CA GLU A 202 -18.34 -0.22 28.66
C GLU A 202 -18.85 0.33 27.30
N ASP A 203 -20.15 0.14 27.03
CA ASP A 203 -20.82 0.58 25.79
C ASP A 203 -20.23 0.01 24.49
N LEU A 204 -19.82 -1.26 24.49
CA LEU A 204 -19.32 -1.93 23.31
C LEU A 204 -20.40 -2.76 22.60
N GLU A 205 -20.55 -2.58 21.29
CA GLU A 205 -21.46 -3.37 20.45
C GLU A 205 -20.73 -3.92 19.22
N ILE A 206 -21.25 -5.03 18.71
CA ILE A 206 -20.77 -5.64 17.47
C ILE A 206 -20.98 -4.67 16.30
N GLY A 207 -19.95 -4.51 15.48
CA GLY A 207 -19.93 -3.59 14.35
C GLY A 207 -19.40 -2.19 14.66
N ARG A 208 -19.18 -1.83 15.93
CA ARG A 208 -18.60 -0.51 16.28
C ARG A 208 -17.13 -0.42 15.88
N VAL A 209 -16.72 0.79 15.50
CA VAL A 209 -15.31 1.12 15.24
C VAL A 209 -14.65 1.53 16.55
N VAL A 210 -13.50 0.94 16.85
CA VAL A 210 -12.73 1.23 18.06
C VAL A 210 -11.32 1.66 17.72
N LYS A 211 -10.78 2.55 18.55
CA LYS A 211 -9.36 2.91 18.55
C LYS A 211 -8.64 2.03 19.55
N LEU A 212 -7.56 1.39 19.11
CA LEU A 212 -6.77 0.49 19.92
C LEU A 212 -5.37 1.08 20.12
N ILE A 213 -4.86 1.04 21.34
CA ILE A 213 -3.44 1.27 21.57
C ILE A 213 -2.64 0.06 21.09
N VAL A 214 -1.49 0.35 20.48
CA VAL A 214 -0.64 -0.63 19.85
C VAL A 214 0.71 -0.67 20.58
N GLU A 215 1.17 -1.86 20.89
CA GLU A 215 2.50 -2.07 21.45
C GLU A 215 3.49 -2.43 20.35
N ASP A 216 4.53 -1.60 20.17
CA ASP A 216 5.57 -1.84 19.18
C ASP A 216 6.51 -2.97 19.62
N ARG A 217 6.65 -3.97 18.75
CA ARG A 217 7.61 -5.06 18.93
C ARG A 217 8.78 -4.80 17.99
N LYS A 218 9.97 -4.51 18.53
CA LYS A 218 11.16 -4.06 17.76
C LYS A 218 11.50 -4.88 16.49
N LEU A 219 11.07 -6.14 16.40
CA LEU A 219 11.26 -7.04 15.26
C LEU A 219 10.01 -7.82 14.80
N LYS A 220 8.87 -7.67 15.48
CA LYS A 220 7.60 -8.32 15.12
C LYS A 220 6.61 -7.20 14.79
N GLY A 221 5.60 -7.46 13.95
CA GLY A 221 4.53 -6.48 13.75
C GLY A 221 3.98 -6.03 15.12
N ALA A 222 3.58 -4.76 15.20
CA ALA A 222 3.00 -4.21 16.40
C ALA A 222 1.65 -4.88 16.66
N VAL A 223 1.25 -4.96 17.94
CA VAL A 223 0.07 -5.72 18.36
C VAL A 223 -0.91 -4.80 19.09
N PRO A 224 -2.20 -4.76 18.70
CA PRO A 224 -3.24 -4.09 19.46
C PRO A 224 -3.40 -4.73 20.85
N VAL A 225 -3.42 -3.90 21.91
CA VAL A 225 -3.45 -4.39 23.30
C VAL A 225 -4.72 -3.99 24.04
N LYS A 226 -5.20 -2.76 23.86
CA LYS A 226 -6.32 -2.22 24.64
C LYS A 226 -7.15 -1.23 23.83
N ILE A 227 -8.46 -1.20 24.06
CA ILE A 227 -9.38 -0.19 23.51
C ILE A 227 -9.22 1.11 24.31
N ILE A 228 -9.06 2.24 23.61
CA ILE A 228 -8.94 3.57 24.22
C ILE A 228 -10.13 4.48 23.89
N GLU A 229 -10.78 4.29 22.74
CA GLU A 229 -11.95 5.08 22.31
C GLU A 229 -12.91 4.18 21.52
N VAL A 230 -14.21 4.41 21.65
CA VAL A 230 -15.29 3.76 20.89
C VAL A 230 -16.01 4.84 20.09
N TYR A 231 -16.09 4.68 18.76
CA TYR A 231 -16.82 5.61 17.91
C TYR A 231 -18.26 5.13 17.73
N LEU A 232 -19.22 6.02 18.01
CA LEU A 232 -20.64 5.78 17.78
C LEU A 232 -20.95 5.93 16.29
N THR A 233 -21.56 4.91 15.70
CA THR A 233 -21.95 4.89 14.28
C THR A 233 -23.03 5.95 13.96
N ASP A 234 -23.69 6.52 14.97
CA ASP A 234 -24.78 7.49 14.82
C ASP A 234 -24.33 8.96 14.62
N GLN A 235 -23.04 9.26 14.50
CA GLN A 235 -22.57 10.60 14.07
C GLN A 235 -22.52 10.75 12.54
N SER A 236 -23.58 10.32 11.84
CA SER A 236 -23.81 10.69 10.45
C SER A 236 -24.50 12.05 10.38
N SER A 237 -23.87 13.02 9.71
CA SER A 237 -24.47 14.23 9.13
C SER A 237 -25.25 15.17 10.07
N GLN A 238 -24.58 16.19 10.62
CA GLN A 238 -25.04 17.59 10.68
C GLN A 238 -24.05 18.42 11.53
N SER A 239 -23.00 18.95 10.91
CA SER A 239 -22.55 20.29 11.27
C SER A 239 -23.10 21.24 10.20
N SER A 240 -24.39 21.54 10.30
CA SER A 240 -24.96 22.69 9.61
C SER A 240 -24.33 23.94 10.23
N THR A 241 -23.37 24.54 9.53
CA THR A 241 -22.98 25.93 9.76
C THR A 241 -24.13 26.83 9.30
N GLU A 242 -25.14 26.97 10.15
CA GLU A 242 -25.99 28.16 10.18
C GLU A 242 -25.87 28.77 11.57
N PRO A 243 -25.50 30.06 11.67
CA PRO A 243 -25.51 30.74 12.95
C PRO A 243 -26.97 31.04 13.32
N ASN A 244 -27.38 30.60 14.51
CA ASN A 244 -28.54 31.15 15.19
C ASN A 244 -28.23 32.62 15.50
N GLU A 245 -28.80 33.55 14.71
CA GLU A 245 -28.98 34.91 15.19
C GLU A 245 -30.06 34.88 16.28
N GLU A 246 -29.60 35.12 17.50
CA GLU A 246 -30.41 35.29 18.68
C GLU A 246 -31.41 36.43 18.47
N THR A 247 -32.64 36.13 18.85
CA THR A 247 -33.72 37.10 19.04
C THR A 247 -33.47 37.82 20.36
N GLU A 248 -33.23 39.12 20.32
CA GLU A 248 -33.72 40.15 21.28
C GLU A 248 -33.42 41.57 20.77
#